data_AF-A0AA88IGV6-F1
#
_entry.id   AF-A0AA88IGV6-F1
#
_cell.length_a   1.000
_cell.length_b   1.000
_cell.length_c   1.000
_cell.angle_alpha   90.00
_cell.angle_beta   90.00
_cell.angle_gamma   90.00
#
_symmetry.space_group_name_H-M   'P 1'
#
loop_
_entity.id
_entity.type
_entity.pdbx_description
1 polymer ?
#
loop_
_entity_poly.entity_id
_entity_poly.type
_entity_poly.pdbx_seq_one_letter_code
_entity_poly.pdbx_strand_id
1 'polypeptide(L)'
;MYLGKNNKCSSGCSKSGNVEGKLSRVPTIVREAVNDKLQKVIRKTPSLLIEATTNIGETFMRIVVKFLGHKQVCRSKRNSHRVRVTAEALANSLGNKWHSHTYKSVFGRSPSKRISVRGELPKNDSEYGPNCETPDLLHTEFEAAKQLYLRKMKPSIDQLNKLPVIMAGQADNPKWISKRMETISNTRFHSICVRRPATSSARLVKEIVTGKQMAKLFKDRMILPLLLIKKRWWLVTSPHGICDSGLVEVKTITNIQADKTIKEAAQGNLVSGFFLRWDPVESRLLLKREHKYYYQIQGQFNIVDKETCFLIAFVDENDFEIVEVRRDTEFWKKMLPKLKNFWEYCLLPELVDSRFVRIMDVRELPEVIEAHSKMKAKKR
;
A
#
# COMPACT_ATOMS: atom_id res chain seq x y z
N MET A 1 -14.31 -22.96 -7.22
CA MET A 1 -14.01 -24.05 -8.18
C MET A 1 -15.27 -24.26 -8.99
N TYR A 2 -15.36 -23.62 -10.15
CA TYR A 2 -16.51 -23.84 -11.05
C TYR A 2 -16.25 -25.14 -11.79
N LEU A 3 -16.84 -26.24 -11.31
CA LEU A 3 -16.88 -27.49 -12.05
C LEU A 3 -18.01 -27.36 -13.08
N GLY A 4 -17.68 -26.87 -14.27
CA GLY A 4 -18.59 -26.85 -15.39
C GLY A 4 -19.02 -28.28 -15.75
N LYS A 5 -20.32 -28.56 -15.68
CA LYS A 5 -20.91 -29.83 -16.10
C LYS A 5 -20.78 -30.00 -17.62
N ASN A 6 -19.68 -30.59 -18.08
CA ASN A 6 -19.46 -30.90 -19.48
C ASN A 6 -20.10 -32.24 -19.87
N ASN A 7 -21.42 -32.35 -19.74
CA ASN A 7 -22.17 -33.56 -20.12
C ASN A 7 -22.48 -33.62 -21.63
N LYS A 8 -21.95 -32.68 -22.43
CA LYS A 8 -22.21 -32.56 -23.88
C LYS A 8 -20.93 -32.52 -24.75
N CYS A 9 -19.76 -32.88 -24.21
CA CYS A 9 -18.50 -32.83 -24.97
C CYS A 9 -18.42 -33.89 -26.09
N SER A 10 -19.25 -34.95 -26.02
CA SER A 10 -19.24 -36.06 -26.97
C SER A 10 -19.86 -35.77 -28.33
N SER A 11 -20.75 -34.79 -28.48
CA SER A 11 -21.50 -34.57 -29.73
C SER A 11 -20.96 -33.44 -30.62
N GLY A 12 -19.93 -32.70 -30.18
CA GLY A 12 -19.41 -31.53 -30.90
C GLY A 12 -17.89 -31.46 -31.07
N CYS A 13 -17.14 -32.41 -30.53
CA CYS A 13 -15.68 -32.42 -30.65
C CYS A 13 -15.25 -33.49 -31.66
N SER A 14 -14.87 -33.08 -32.87
CA SER A 14 -14.33 -33.94 -33.94
C SER A 14 -12.92 -34.50 -33.65
N LYS A 15 -12.50 -34.50 -32.38
CA LYS A 15 -11.20 -35.00 -31.93
C LYS A 15 -11.40 -36.01 -30.80
N SER A 16 -11.98 -37.16 -31.13
CA SER A 16 -11.92 -38.36 -30.28
C SER A 16 -10.55 -39.02 -30.45
N GLY A 17 -9.59 -38.59 -29.65
CA GLY A 17 -8.29 -39.25 -29.55
C GLY A 17 -7.62 -38.81 -28.25
N ASN A 18 -7.10 -39.76 -27.50
CA ASN A 18 -6.27 -39.51 -26.32
C ASN A 18 -5.17 -38.51 -26.71
N VAL A 19 -5.25 -37.27 -26.22
CA VAL A 19 -4.20 -36.27 -26.41
C VAL A 19 -3.18 -36.41 -25.28
N GLU A 20 -2.74 -37.63 -25.01
CA GLU A 20 -1.49 -37.82 -24.30
C GLU A 20 -0.35 -37.66 -25.31
N GLY A 21 0.53 -36.69 -25.06
CA GLY A 21 1.80 -36.57 -25.79
C GLY A 21 1.98 -35.40 -26.76
N LYS A 22 1.13 -34.35 -26.76
CA LYS A 22 1.47 -33.12 -27.52
C LYS A 22 2.40 -32.17 -26.78
N LEU A 23 2.40 -32.18 -25.45
CA LEU A 23 3.35 -31.36 -24.67
C LEU A 23 4.79 -31.85 -24.79
N SER A 24 5.02 -33.16 -24.91
CA SER A 24 6.37 -33.75 -24.97
C SER A 24 7.14 -33.39 -26.25
N ARG A 25 6.46 -32.97 -27.31
CA ARG A 25 7.05 -32.52 -28.59
C ARG A 25 7.49 -31.06 -28.61
N VAL A 26 7.07 -30.27 -27.61
CA VAL A 26 7.45 -28.85 -27.52
C VAL A 26 8.83 -28.76 -26.87
N PRO A 27 9.85 -28.14 -27.47
CA PRO A 27 11.16 -27.98 -26.85
C PRO A 27 11.04 -27.40 -25.44
N THR A 28 11.88 -27.88 -24.51
CA THR A 28 11.82 -27.48 -23.08
C THR A 28 11.83 -25.97 -22.91
N ILE A 29 12.66 -25.26 -23.69
CA ILE A 29 12.74 -23.80 -23.75
C ILE A 29 11.40 -23.12 -24.08
N VAL A 30 10.62 -23.71 -24.99
CA VAL A 30 9.31 -23.15 -25.39
C VAL A 30 8.28 -23.44 -24.30
N ARG A 31 8.35 -24.62 -23.68
CA ARG A 31 7.50 -24.97 -22.52
C ARG A 31 7.76 -24.05 -21.33
N GLU A 32 9.02 -23.75 -21.04
CA GLU A 32 9.43 -22.81 -20.00
C GLU A 32 8.96 -21.39 -20.31
N ALA A 33 9.18 -20.90 -21.55
CA ALA A 33 8.72 -19.57 -21.96
C ALA A 33 7.19 -19.41 -21.90
N VAL A 34 6.45 -20.45 -22.29
CA VAL A 34 4.99 -20.50 -22.18
C VAL A 34 4.57 -20.54 -20.71
N ASN A 35 5.18 -21.39 -19.88
CA ASN A 35 4.91 -21.43 -18.44
C ASN A 35 5.20 -20.07 -17.78
N ASP A 36 6.27 -19.38 -18.15
CA ASP A 36 6.60 -18.06 -17.63
C ASP A 36 5.52 -17.02 -17.97
N LYS A 37 4.98 -17.05 -19.19
CA LYS A 37 3.86 -16.19 -19.58
C LYS A 37 2.56 -16.61 -18.89
N LEU A 38 2.30 -17.91 -18.77
CA LEU A 38 1.14 -18.45 -18.07
C LEU A 38 1.15 -18.06 -16.59
N GLN A 39 2.31 -18.15 -15.93
CA GLN A 39 2.50 -17.74 -14.54
C GLN A 39 2.25 -16.24 -14.35
N LYS A 40 2.63 -15.39 -15.31
CA LYS A 40 2.26 -13.96 -15.28
C LYS A 40 0.75 -13.73 -15.36
N VAL A 41 0.03 -14.51 -16.18
CA VAL A 41 -1.44 -14.45 -16.26
C VAL A 41 -2.09 -14.99 -14.99
N ILE A 42 -1.60 -16.11 -14.46
CA ILE A 42 -2.07 -16.73 -13.22
C ILE A 42 -1.88 -15.78 -12.03
N ARG A 43 -0.72 -15.11 -11.93
CA ARG A 43 -0.47 -14.10 -10.89
C ARG A 43 -1.43 -12.91 -10.98
N LYS A 44 -1.86 -12.54 -12.19
CA LYS A 44 -2.85 -11.46 -12.43
C LYS A 44 -4.30 -11.93 -12.35
N THR A 45 -4.54 -13.23 -12.21
CA THR A 45 -5.90 -13.81 -12.20
C THR A 45 -6.82 -13.23 -11.12
N PRO A 46 -6.36 -12.82 -9.92
CA PRO A 46 -7.23 -12.10 -8.98
C PRO A 46 -7.78 -10.79 -9.55
N SER A 47 -7.01 -10.06 -10.37
CA SER A 47 -7.47 -8.84 -11.07
C SER A 47 -8.40 -9.14 -12.25
N LEU A 48 -8.45 -10.40 -12.73
CA LEU A 48 -9.36 -10.87 -13.78
C LEU A 48 -10.65 -11.47 -13.20
N LEU A 49 -10.59 -12.03 -11.98
CA LEU A 49 -11.71 -12.63 -11.26
C LEU A 49 -12.53 -11.61 -10.47
N ILE A 50 -11.87 -10.60 -9.93
CA ILE A 50 -12.54 -9.37 -9.51
C ILE A 50 -12.78 -8.63 -10.83
N GLU A 51 -14.01 -8.20 -11.12
CA GLU A 51 -14.34 -7.36 -12.29
C GLU A 51 -13.68 -5.98 -12.19
N ALA A 52 -12.36 -5.93 -12.05
CA ALA A 52 -11.56 -4.75 -12.25
C ALA A 52 -11.32 -4.64 -13.76
N THR A 53 -12.34 -4.17 -14.48
CA THR A 53 -12.20 -3.72 -15.85
C THR A 53 -11.26 -2.50 -15.85
N THR A 54 -9.97 -2.77 -15.89
CA THR A 54 -9.00 -1.79 -16.38
C THR A 54 -8.99 -1.88 -17.89
N ASN A 55 -10.15 -1.65 -18.51
CA ASN A 55 -10.10 -1.08 -19.84
C ASN A 55 -9.39 0.27 -19.66
N ILE A 56 -8.18 0.41 -20.21
CA ILE A 56 -7.48 1.70 -20.26
C ILE A 56 -8.42 2.76 -20.83
N GLY A 57 -9.31 2.38 -21.75
CA GLY A 57 -10.45 3.15 -22.22
C GLY A 57 -11.48 3.52 -21.15
N GLU A 58 -11.82 2.68 -20.16
CA GLU A 58 -12.70 3.08 -19.04
C GLU A 58 -11.99 4.00 -18.06
N THR A 59 -10.71 3.79 -17.78
CA THR A 59 -9.94 4.72 -16.94
C THR A 59 -9.76 6.07 -17.64
N PHE A 60 -9.48 6.05 -18.95
CA PHE A 60 -9.40 7.22 -19.80
C PHE A 60 -10.74 7.93 -19.90
N MET A 61 -11.83 7.20 -20.14
CA MET A 61 -13.17 7.75 -20.19
C MET A 61 -13.62 8.25 -18.82
N ARG A 62 -13.21 7.62 -17.70
CA ARG A 62 -13.48 8.14 -16.36
C ARG A 62 -12.74 9.45 -16.09
N ILE A 63 -11.53 9.63 -16.62
CA ILE A 63 -10.80 10.90 -16.56
C ILE A 63 -11.50 11.93 -17.46
N VAL A 64 -11.75 11.60 -18.72
CA VAL A 64 -12.45 12.46 -19.69
C VAL A 64 -13.84 12.88 -19.19
N VAL A 65 -14.61 11.98 -18.56
CA VAL A 65 -15.95 12.24 -18.01
C VAL A 65 -15.89 13.13 -16.77
N LYS A 66 -14.88 12.97 -15.90
CA LYS A 66 -14.69 13.86 -14.75
C LYS A 66 -14.32 15.29 -15.15
N PHE A 67 -13.65 15.48 -16.29
CA PHE A 67 -13.18 16.79 -16.75
C PHE A 67 -14.10 17.47 -17.77
N LEU A 68 -14.82 16.72 -18.61
CA LEU A 68 -15.79 17.28 -19.54
C LEU A 68 -17.17 17.53 -18.92
N GLY A 69 -17.39 17.06 -17.68
CA GLY A 69 -18.73 16.85 -17.14
C GLY A 69 -19.41 15.70 -17.88
N HIS A 70 -20.31 14.98 -17.21
CA HIS A 70 -21.12 13.95 -17.86
C HIS A 70 -21.84 14.49 -19.12
N LYS A 71 -22.46 13.59 -19.88
CA LYS A 71 -23.20 13.82 -21.15
C LYS A 71 -24.26 14.94 -21.11
N GLN A 72 -24.46 15.62 -19.98
CA GLN A 72 -25.51 16.62 -19.74
C GLN A 72 -25.05 18.05 -19.43
N VAL A 73 -23.76 18.37 -19.24
CA VAL A 73 -23.37 19.79 -18.99
C VAL A 73 -22.07 20.16 -19.72
N CYS A 74 -22.20 20.54 -20.99
CA CYS A 74 -21.10 21.10 -21.77
C CYS A 74 -20.99 22.63 -21.53
N ARG A 75 -20.22 23.05 -20.51
CA ARG A 75 -20.14 24.46 -20.09
C ARG A 75 -18.95 25.28 -20.62
N SER A 76 -18.30 24.87 -21.72
CA SER A 76 -17.38 25.77 -22.43
C SER A 76 -17.37 25.57 -23.95
N LYS A 77 -17.53 26.69 -24.65
CA LYS A 77 -17.85 26.85 -26.07
C LYS A 77 -16.60 26.72 -26.97
N ARG A 78 -16.79 26.09 -28.14
CA ARG A 78 -15.89 25.93 -29.32
C ARG A 78 -14.81 24.81 -29.31
N ASN A 79 -14.53 24.28 -30.52
CA ASN A 79 -13.66 23.17 -30.94
C ASN A 79 -14.24 21.74 -30.90
N SER A 80 -13.62 20.79 -31.61
CA SER A 80 -14.12 19.41 -31.77
C SER A 80 -13.82 18.53 -30.55
N HIS A 81 -14.66 17.52 -30.31
CA HIS A 81 -14.51 16.57 -29.19
C HIS A 81 -13.12 15.92 -29.17
N ARG A 82 -12.60 15.55 -30.34
CA ARG A 82 -11.28 14.93 -30.51
C ARG A 82 -10.15 15.82 -30.01
N VAL A 83 -10.21 17.13 -30.27
CA VAL A 83 -9.20 18.10 -29.82
C VAL A 83 -9.19 18.23 -28.30
N ARG A 84 -10.37 18.22 -27.67
CA ARG A 84 -10.48 18.28 -26.19
C ARG A 84 -9.92 17.05 -25.50
N VAL A 85 -10.28 15.87 -26.00
CA VAL A 85 -9.80 14.58 -25.47
C VAL A 85 -8.28 14.47 -25.60
N THR A 86 -7.71 14.96 -26.71
CA THR A 86 -6.26 14.94 -26.94
C THR A 86 -5.52 15.92 -26.02
N ALA A 87 -6.05 17.14 -25.87
CA ALA A 87 -5.47 18.15 -24.97
C ALA A 87 -5.43 17.68 -23.50
N GLU A 88 -6.43 16.91 -23.07
CA GLU A 88 -6.51 16.37 -21.70
C GLU A 88 -5.52 15.22 -21.48
N ALA A 89 -5.39 14.33 -22.46
CA ALA A 89 -4.38 13.26 -22.42
C ALA A 89 -2.96 13.84 -22.26
N LEU A 90 -2.68 14.94 -22.97
CA LEU A 90 -1.41 15.66 -22.90
C LEU A 90 -1.24 16.37 -21.55
N ALA A 91 -2.29 16.96 -20.99
CA ALA A 91 -2.25 17.60 -19.67
C ALA A 91 -1.95 16.62 -18.54
N ASN A 92 -2.56 15.43 -18.57
CA ASN A 92 -2.31 14.40 -17.58
C ASN A 92 -0.90 13.80 -17.70
N SER A 93 -0.41 13.63 -18.93
CA SER A 93 0.90 12.99 -19.18
C SER A 93 2.07 13.95 -18.96
N LEU A 94 1.93 15.21 -19.37
CA LEU A 94 3.02 16.20 -19.40
C LEU A 94 2.82 17.34 -18.37
N GLY A 95 1.74 17.27 -17.58
CA GLY A 95 1.39 18.26 -16.56
C GLY A 95 0.78 19.55 -17.14
N ASN A 96 0.21 20.39 -16.27
CA ASN A 96 -0.58 21.59 -16.64
C ASN A 96 0.19 22.66 -17.45
N LYS A 97 1.51 22.54 -17.60
CA LYS A 97 2.37 23.48 -18.36
C LYS A 97 2.70 23.00 -19.79
N TRP A 98 2.21 21.83 -20.21
CA TRP A 98 2.54 21.22 -21.51
C TRP A 98 2.29 22.17 -22.71
N HIS A 99 1.15 22.87 -22.69
CA HIS A 99 0.77 23.78 -23.75
C HIS A 99 1.69 25.00 -23.81
N SER A 100 2.21 25.46 -22.66
CA SER A 100 3.12 26.61 -22.60
C SER A 100 4.49 26.30 -23.22
N HIS A 101 5.02 25.09 -22.99
CA HIS A 101 6.28 24.64 -23.61
C HIS A 101 6.14 24.54 -25.13
N THR A 102 5.07 23.87 -25.58
CA THR A 102 4.79 23.68 -27.01
C THR A 102 4.57 25.03 -27.71
N TYR A 103 3.77 25.92 -27.09
CA TYR A 103 3.48 27.24 -27.65
C TYR A 103 4.74 28.11 -27.74
N LYS A 104 5.60 28.10 -26.72
CA LYS A 104 6.87 28.83 -26.74
C LYS A 104 7.84 28.31 -27.80
N SER A 105 7.88 27.00 -28.02
CA SER A 105 8.69 26.38 -29.07
C SER A 105 8.24 26.77 -30.48
N VAL A 106 6.93 26.94 -30.70
CA VAL A 106 6.38 27.23 -32.03
C VAL A 106 6.36 28.73 -32.31
N PHE A 107 6.03 29.57 -31.33
CA PHE A 107 5.78 31.00 -31.55
C PHE A 107 6.82 31.92 -30.91
N GLY A 108 7.88 31.38 -30.30
CA GLY A 108 8.97 32.15 -29.68
C GLY A 108 8.58 32.96 -28.43
N ARG A 109 7.31 32.95 -28.04
CA ARG A 109 6.76 33.67 -26.88
C ARG A 109 5.84 32.80 -26.05
N SER A 110 5.71 33.12 -24.77
CA SER A 110 4.77 32.43 -23.89
C SER A 110 3.32 32.84 -24.21
N PRO A 111 2.34 31.92 -24.09
CA PRO A 111 0.94 32.26 -24.33
C PRO A 111 0.45 33.28 -23.29
N SER A 112 -0.36 34.25 -23.75
CA SER A 112 -0.87 35.38 -22.97
C SER A 112 -1.83 34.99 -21.84
N LYS A 113 -2.49 33.82 -21.95
CA LYS A 113 -3.34 33.25 -20.90
C LYS A 113 -3.03 31.77 -20.75
N ARG A 114 -2.72 31.32 -19.53
CA ARG A 114 -2.54 29.90 -19.23
C ARG A 114 -3.90 29.22 -19.21
N ILE A 115 -3.99 28.05 -19.85
CA ILE A 115 -5.20 27.21 -19.74
C ILE A 115 -5.23 26.66 -18.30
N SER A 116 -6.15 27.19 -17.48
CA SER A 116 -6.46 26.59 -16.18
C SER A 116 -7.35 25.38 -16.40
N VAL A 117 -6.81 24.17 -16.23
CA VAL A 117 -7.58 22.91 -16.32
C VAL A 117 -8.35 22.62 -15.02
N ARG A 118 -8.09 23.39 -13.95
CA ARG A 118 -8.91 23.37 -12.73
C ARG A 118 -9.84 24.58 -12.76
N GLY A 119 -11.04 24.40 -13.32
CA GLY A 119 -12.16 25.19 -12.86
C GLY A 119 -12.33 24.96 -11.36
N GLU A 120 -12.71 25.99 -10.61
CA GLU A 120 -13.21 25.78 -9.26
C GLU A 120 -14.29 24.70 -9.31
N LEU A 121 -14.19 23.71 -8.41
CA LEU A 121 -15.25 22.71 -8.26
C LEU A 121 -16.58 23.46 -8.06
N PRO A 122 -17.68 23.03 -8.70
CA PRO A 122 -18.98 23.61 -8.43
C PRO A 122 -19.21 23.56 -6.91
N LYS A 123 -19.48 24.71 -6.30
CA LYS A 123 -20.08 24.73 -4.97
C LYS A 123 -21.43 24.04 -5.11
N ASN A 124 -21.61 22.92 -4.39
CA ASN A 124 -22.85 22.17 -4.18
C ASN A 124 -23.96 22.50 -5.20
N ASP A 125 -24.01 21.77 -6.32
CA ASP A 125 -25.19 21.78 -7.19
C ASP A 125 -26.39 21.27 -6.38
N SER A 126 -27.40 22.12 -6.19
CA SER A 126 -28.62 21.83 -5.43
C SER A 126 -29.60 20.88 -6.13
N GLU A 127 -29.21 20.30 -7.28
CA GLU A 127 -30.07 19.48 -8.13
C GLU A 127 -29.83 17.97 -8.01
N TYR A 128 -28.82 17.52 -7.27
CA TYR A 128 -28.76 16.12 -6.90
C TYR A 128 -29.73 15.90 -5.74
N GLY A 129 -30.80 15.13 -5.98
CA GLY A 129 -31.94 14.99 -5.06
C GLY A 129 -31.55 14.67 -3.61
N PRO A 130 -32.49 14.82 -2.65
CA PRO A 130 -32.23 14.90 -1.20
C PRO A 130 -31.48 13.70 -0.56
N ASN A 131 -31.21 12.64 -1.33
CA ASN A 131 -30.51 11.41 -0.92
C ASN A 131 -29.18 11.18 -1.68
N CYS A 132 -28.57 12.22 -2.27
CA CYS A 132 -27.24 12.10 -2.93
C CYS A 132 -26.11 11.82 -1.95
N GLU A 133 -26.29 12.20 -0.69
CA GLU A 133 -25.35 11.84 0.36
C GLU A 133 -25.43 10.33 0.55
N THR A 134 -24.31 9.63 0.44
CA THR A 134 -24.18 8.25 0.93
C THR A 134 -23.73 8.34 2.39
N PRO A 135 -24.65 8.54 3.36
CA PRO A 135 -24.27 8.72 4.76
C PRO A 135 -23.60 7.46 5.29
N ASP A 136 -22.95 7.59 6.43
CA ASP A 136 -22.51 6.43 7.19
C ASP A 136 -23.68 5.48 7.49
N LEU A 137 -23.37 4.20 7.54
CA LEU A 137 -24.32 3.19 8.03
C LEU A 137 -24.86 3.61 9.40
N LEU A 138 -26.13 3.28 9.65
CA LEU A 138 -26.70 3.46 10.98
C LEU A 138 -25.87 2.65 11.99
N HIS A 139 -25.75 3.14 13.23
CA HIS A 139 -24.89 2.51 14.23
C HIS A 139 -25.14 1.00 14.41
N THR A 140 -26.41 0.59 14.40
CA THR A 140 -26.82 -0.82 14.49
C THR A 140 -26.35 -1.64 13.28
N GLU A 141 -26.51 -1.11 12.08
CA GLU A 141 -26.06 -1.74 10.83
C GLU A 141 -24.53 -1.82 10.76
N PHE A 142 -23.84 -0.76 11.16
CA PHE A 142 -22.39 -0.72 11.24
C PHE A 142 -21.85 -1.78 12.19
N GLU A 143 -22.42 -1.90 13.40
CA GLU A 143 -21.99 -2.92 14.36
C GLU A 143 -22.27 -4.34 13.83
N ALA A 144 -23.41 -4.58 13.17
CA ALA A 144 -23.69 -5.86 12.53
C ALA A 144 -22.68 -6.19 11.40
N ALA A 145 -22.39 -5.22 10.53
CA ALA A 145 -21.43 -5.36 9.45
C ALA A 145 -20.00 -5.59 9.97
N LYS A 146 -19.62 -4.88 11.04
CA LYS A 146 -18.35 -5.05 11.74
C LYS A 146 -18.20 -6.45 12.33
N GLN A 147 -19.22 -6.97 13.02
CA GLN A 147 -19.18 -8.33 13.55
C GLN A 147 -19.06 -9.37 12.42
N LEU A 148 -19.80 -9.19 11.33
CA LEU A 148 -19.70 -10.05 10.16
C LEU A 148 -18.29 -10.01 9.54
N TYR A 149 -17.70 -8.82 9.42
CA TYR A 149 -16.34 -8.63 8.91
C TYR A 149 -15.30 -9.33 9.80
N LEU A 150 -15.36 -9.12 11.12
CA LEU A 150 -14.45 -9.76 12.08
C LEU A 150 -14.54 -11.29 12.01
N ARG A 151 -15.75 -11.84 11.86
CA ARG A 151 -15.97 -13.29 11.70
C ARG A 151 -15.35 -13.82 10.41
N LYS A 152 -15.51 -13.10 9.28
CA LYS A 152 -14.95 -13.49 7.98
C LYS A 152 -13.42 -13.39 7.96
N MET A 153 -12.87 -12.40 8.65
CA MET A 153 -11.45 -12.03 8.52
C MET A 153 -10.52 -12.76 9.47
N LYS A 154 -11.03 -13.32 10.57
CA LYS A 154 -10.25 -14.11 11.51
C LYS A 154 -9.88 -15.45 10.84
N PRO A 155 -8.61 -15.64 10.42
CA PRO A 155 -8.22 -16.88 9.74
C PRO A 155 -8.24 -18.05 10.73
N SER A 156 -8.53 -19.25 10.24
CA SER A 156 -8.27 -20.47 11.01
C SER A 156 -6.77 -20.69 11.18
N ILE A 157 -6.38 -21.50 12.17
CA ILE A 157 -4.96 -21.85 12.41
C ILE A 157 -4.34 -22.48 11.15
N ASP A 158 -5.09 -23.35 10.48
CA ASP A 158 -4.69 -23.99 9.22
C ASP A 158 -4.47 -22.99 8.08
N GLN A 159 -5.36 -22.01 7.94
CA GLN A 159 -5.18 -20.95 6.95
C GLN A 159 -3.92 -20.18 7.26
N LEU A 160 -3.73 -19.80 8.52
CA LEU A 160 -2.57 -19.05 8.98
C LEU A 160 -1.23 -19.76 8.71
N ASN A 161 -1.18 -21.08 8.87
CA ASN A 161 0.02 -21.88 8.58
C ASN A 161 0.35 -21.95 7.08
N LYS A 162 -0.66 -21.81 6.20
CA LYS A 162 -0.49 -21.82 4.74
C LYS A 162 -0.17 -20.44 4.16
N LEU A 163 -0.51 -19.36 4.87
CA LEU A 163 -0.30 -17.98 4.43
C LEU A 163 1.15 -17.65 4.07
N PRO A 164 2.18 -18.10 4.81
CA PRO A 164 3.55 -17.78 4.47
C PRO A 164 3.89 -18.24 3.04
N VAL A 165 3.63 -19.51 2.73
CA VAL A 165 3.89 -20.09 1.40
C VAL A 165 3.08 -19.38 0.32
N ILE A 166 1.80 -19.12 0.56
CA ILE A 166 0.90 -18.47 -0.41
C ILE A 166 1.32 -17.03 -0.70
N MET A 167 1.93 -16.35 0.26
CA MET A 167 2.31 -14.94 0.22
C MET A 167 3.81 -14.73 -0.06
N ALA A 168 4.52 -15.78 -0.46
CA ALA A 168 5.90 -15.69 -0.93
C ALA A 168 6.00 -14.75 -2.15
N GLY A 169 7.15 -14.08 -2.30
CA GLY A 169 7.39 -13.11 -3.38
C GLY A 169 7.01 -11.66 -3.06
N GLN A 170 6.58 -11.37 -1.82
CA GLN A 170 6.40 -10.00 -1.30
C GLN A 170 5.63 -9.07 -2.25
N ALA A 171 6.27 -8.01 -2.76
CA ALA A 171 5.63 -7.01 -3.61
C ALA A 171 5.21 -7.54 -4.98
N ASP A 172 5.78 -8.65 -5.45
CA ASP A 172 5.38 -9.30 -6.69
C ASP A 172 4.12 -10.18 -6.53
N ASN A 173 3.65 -10.37 -5.30
CA ASN A 173 2.49 -11.19 -4.98
C ASN A 173 1.25 -10.32 -4.67
N PRO A 174 0.22 -10.31 -5.54
CA PRO A 174 -0.99 -9.52 -5.28
C PRO A 174 -1.73 -9.91 -4.00
N LYS A 175 -1.67 -11.18 -3.57
CA LYS A 175 -2.27 -11.63 -2.30
C LYS A 175 -1.55 -11.02 -1.10
N TRP A 176 -0.23 -10.88 -1.19
CA TRP A 176 0.58 -10.20 -0.17
C TRP A 176 0.18 -8.73 -0.05
N ILE A 177 -0.02 -8.04 -1.19
CA ILE A 177 -0.47 -6.64 -1.21
C ILE A 177 -1.87 -6.51 -0.60
N SER A 178 -2.82 -7.33 -1.06
CA SER A 178 -4.21 -7.33 -0.57
C SER A 178 -4.25 -7.50 0.94
N LYS A 179 -3.49 -8.47 1.48
CA LYS A 179 -3.48 -8.70 2.92
C LYS A 179 -2.93 -7.53 3.72
N ARG A 180 -1.94 -6.82 3.18
CA ARG A 180 -1.35 -5.63 3.81
C ARG A 180 -2.23 -4.39 3.70
N MET A 181 -3.19 -4.34 2.77
CA MET A 181 -4.20 -3.28 2.70
C MET A 181 -5.27 -3.43 3.80
N GLU A 182 -5.44 -4.65 4.33
CA GLU A 182 -6.41 -4.98 5.38
C GLU A 182 -5.80 -5.02 6.80
N THR A 183 -4.49 -4.84 6.93
CA THR A 183 -3.75 -5.04 8.19
C THR A 183 -2.72 -3.94 8.44
N ILE A 184 -2.34 -3.75 9.71
CA ILE A 184 -1.28 -2.81 10.06
C ILE A 184 0.08 -3.50 9.93
N SER A 185 0.91 -3.05 8.98
CA SER A 185 2.29 -3.50 8.87
C SER A 185 3.21 -2.87 9.91
N ASN A 186 4.15 -3.66 10.40
CA ASN A 186 5.31 -3.24 11.22
C ASN A 186 6.02 -1.97 10.70
N THR A 187 6.10 -1.75 9.39
CA THR A 187 6.71 -0.54 8.79
C THR A 187 5.99 0.76 9.15
N ARG A 188 4.71 0.70 9.58
CA ARG A 188 3.90 1.86 9.97
C ARG A 188 3.84 2.07 11.49
N PHE A 189 4.40 1.15 12.27
CA PHE A 189 4.24 1.18 13.73
C PHE A 189 4.79 2.46 14.34
N HIS A 190 5.96 2.91 13.90
CA HIS A 190 6.52 4.19 14.35
C HIS A 190 5.54 5.35 14.10
N SER A 191 5.10 5.54 12.86
CA SER A 191 4.24 6.66 12.48
C SER A 191 2.91 6.69 13.25
N ILE A 192 2.38 5.52 13.61
CA ILE A 192 1.18 5.42 14.45
C ILE A 192 1.51 5.75 15.91
N CYS A 193 2.59 5.18 16.46
CA CYS A 193 2.92 5.30 17.88
C CYS A 193 3.44 6.69 18.29
N VAL A 194 4.11 7.41 17.39
CA VAL A 194 4.69 8.75 17.65
C VAL A 194 3.80 9.89 17.14
N ARG A 195 2.64 9.58 16.57
CA ARG A 195 1.68 10.59 16.07
C ARG A 195 1.31 11.55 17.20
N ARG A 196 1.32 12.86 16.92
CA ARG A 196 0.85 13.86 17.90
C ARG A 196 -0.67 13.72 18.09
N PRO A 197 -1.22 13.94 19.29
CA PRO A 197 -2.65 13.77 19.56
C PRO A 197 -3.57 14.51 18.57
N ALA A 198 -3.20 15.74 18.16
CA ALA A 198 -3.97 16.54 17.22
C ALA A 198 -3.73 16.23 15.72
N THR A 199 -2.79 15.34 15.37
CA THR A 199 -2.49 15.03 13.96
C THR A 199 -3.48 14.01 13.42
N SER A 200 -4.12 14.29 12.27
CA SER A 200 -5.07 13.39 11.61
C SER A 200 -4.45 12.04 11.22
N SER A 201 -5.22 10.97 11.39
CA SER A 201 -4.87 9.59 11.00
C SER A 201 -5.21 9.29 9.54
N ALA A 202 -6.00 10.14 8.88
CA ALA A 202 -6.51 9.93 7.53
C ALA A 202 -5.42 9.60 6.50
N ARG A 203 -4.25 10.25 6.58
CA ARG A 203 -3.13 9.96 5.66
C ARG A 203 -2.65 8.51 5.80
N LEU A 204 -2.44 8.04 7.03
CA LEU A 204 -1.95 6.69 7.30
C LEU A 204 -2.97 5.64 6.85
N VAL A 205 -4.25 5.87 7.11
CA VAL A 205 -5.32 4.98 6.67
C VAL A 205 -5.38 4.92 5.14
N LYS A 206 -5.34 6.08 4.46
CA LYS A 206 -5.30 6.14 2.98
C LYS A 206 -4.08 5.40 2.42
N GLU A 207 -2.90 5.55 3.03
CA GLU A 207 -1.69 4.83 2.61
C GLU A 207 -1.82 3.31 2.76
N ILE A 208 -2.49 2.83 3.81
CA ILE A 208 -2.75 1.39 4.04
C ILE A 208 -3.77 0.87 3.01
N VAL A 209 -4.97 1.48 2.97
CA VAL A 209 -6.10 1.01 2.15
C VAL A 209 -5.82 1.11 0.66
N THR A 210 -4.96 2.03 0.20
CA THR A 210 -4.64 2.17 -1.25
C THR A 210 -3.41 1.40 -1.69
N GLY A 211 -2.58 0.89 -0.78
CA GLY A 211 -1.34 0.16 -1.11
C GLY A 211 -0.25 0.97 -1.84
N LYS A 212 -0.46 2.28 -2.11
CA LYS A 212 0.35 3.10 -3.03
C LYS A 212 1.85 3.16 -2.73
N GLN A 213 2.27 3.04 -1.47
CA GLN A 213 3.70 3.07 -1.12
C GLN A 213 4.39 1.71 -1.30
N MET A 214 3.65 0.60 -1.24
CA MET A 214 4.22 -0.74 -1.24
C MET A 214 4.76 -1.17 -2.61
N ALA A 215 4.22 -0.65 -3.71
CA ALA A 215 4.67 -0.99 -5.07
C ALA A 215 5.98 -0.28 -5.49
N LYS A 216 6.33 0.85 -4.86
CA LYS A 216 7.51 1.66 -5.24
C LYS A 216 8.79 1.24 -4.50
N LEU A 217 8.66 0.65 -3.32
CA LEU A 217 9.77 0.38 -2.38
C LEU A 217 10.49 -0.97 -2.60
N PHE A 218 9.94 -1.87 -3.40
CA PHE A 218 10.36 -3.28 -3.43
C PHE A 218 10.62 -3.79 -4.85
N LYS A 219 11.21 -2.95 -5.71
CA LYS A 219 11.53 -3.36 -7.09
C LYS A 219 12.62 -4.44 -7.18
N ASP A 220 13.50 -4.51 -6.18
CA ASP A 220 14.56 -5.50 -6.13
C ASP A 220 14.79 -5.84 -4.65
N ARG A 221 14.41 -7.06 -4.21
CA ARG A 221 15.12 -7.88 -3.19
C ARG A 221 14.26 -8.98 -2.56
N MET A 222 14.93 -10.12 -2.45
CA MET A 222 14.80 -11.31 -1.62
C MET A 222 13.42 -11.75 -1.08
N ILE A 223 13.19 -13.04 -1.36
CA ILE A 223 11.98 -13.84 -1.19
C ILE A 223 11.87 -14.25 0.27
N LEU A 224 10.99 -13.60 1.04
CA LEU A 224 10.49 -14.20 2.28
C LEU A 224 9.00 -13.93 2.51
N PRO A 225 8.32 -14.84 3.20
CA PRO A 225 6.88 -14.84 3.31
C PRO A 225 6.34 -13.84 4.35
N LEU A 226 5.14 -13.32 4.08
CA LEU A 226 4.37 -12.52 5.04
C LEU A 226 4.00 -13.37 6.26
N LEU A 227 4.20 -12.83 7.46
CA LEU A 227 3.82 -13.46 8.72
C LEU A 227 2.82 -12.61 9.50
N LEU A 228 1.81 -13.27 10.06
CA LEU A 228 0.75 -12.68 10.87
C LEU A 228 0.82 -13.23 12.30
N ILE A 229 0.41 -12.43 13.29
CA ILE A 229 0.35 -12.92 14.68
C ILE A 229 -0.83 -13.87 14.83
N LYS A 230 -0.59 -15.10 15.31
CA LYS A 230 -1.62 -16.06 15.72
C LYS A 230 -2.71 -15.43 16.61
N LYS A 231 -2.31 -14.53 17.52
CA LYS A 231 -3.18 -13.85 18.49
C LYS A 231 -3.81 -12.54 17.98
N ARG A 232 -3.26 -11.90 16.94
CA ARG A 232 -3.67 -10.56 16.46
C ARG A 232 -3.55 -10.49 14.94
N TRP A 233 -4.56 -11.04 14.25
CA TRP A 233 -4.60 -11.15 12.79
C TRP A 233 -4.65 -9.81 12.04
N TRP A 234 -4.90 -8.71 12.75
CA TRP A 234 -4.87 -7.34 12.23
C TRP A 234 -3.46 -6.72 12.19
N LEU A 235 -2.44 -7.41 12.70
CA LEU A 235 -1.03 -7.02 12.61
C LEU A 235 -0.24 -7.96 11.72
N VAL A 236 0.68 -7.39 10.94
CA VAL A 236 1.49 -8.14 9.99
C VAL A 236 2.95 -7.69 9.94
N THR A 237 3.85 -8.65 9.69
CA THR A 237 5.26 -8.40 9.40
C THR A 237 5.72 -9.19 8.18
N SER A 238 6.77 -8.71 7.55
CA SER A 238 7.51 -9.41 6.50
C SER A 238 8.99 -9.17 6.80
N PRO A 239 9.63 -9.97 7.68
CA PRO A 239 11.06 -9.87 7.91
C PRO A 239 11.84 -10.24 6.65
N HIS A 240 13.08 -9.76 6.53
CA HIS A 240 13.95 -10.07 5.40
C HIS A 240 14.58 -11.46 5.51
N GLY A 241 14.77 -11.94 6.75
CA GLY A 241 15.26 -13.28 7.09
C GLY A 241 14.59 -13.81 8.37
N ILE A 242 14.46 -15.13 8.47
CA ILE A 242 14.15 -15.83 9.73
C ILE A 242 15.06 -17.05 9.79
N CYS A 243 15.76 -17.21 10.90
CA CYS A 243 16.61 -18.35 11.20
C CYS A 243 16.36 -18.85 12.63
N ASP A 244 17.02 -19.93 13.03
CA ASP A 244 16.88 -20.49 14.37
C ASP A 244 17.31 -19.48 15.43
N SER A 245 18.46 -18.85 15.23
CA SER A 245 19.07 -17.85 16.11
C SER A 245 18.29 -16.54 16.21
N GLY A 246 17.43 -16.21 15.24
CA GLY A 246 16.69 -14.95 15.26
C GLY A 246 16.10 -14.50 13.93
N LEU A 247 15.67 -13.24 13.91
CA LEU A 247 15.21 -12.54 12.71
C LEU A 247 16.40 -11.88 12.00
N VAL A 248 16.25 -11.61 10.69
CA VAL A 248 17.16 -10.75 9.94
C VAL A 248 16.37 -9.61 9.32
N GLU A 249 16.85 -8.40 9.50
CA GLU A 249 16.30 -7.21 8.89
C GLU A 249 17.42 -6.48 8.14
N VAL A 250 17.23 -6.23 6.85
CA VAL A 250 18.25 -5.61 6.02
C VAL A 250 17.84 -4.18 5.70
N LYS A 251 18.72 -3.21 5.94
CA LYS A 251 18.48 -1.80 5.63
C LYS A 251 19.64 -1.20 4.86
N THR A 252 19.35 -0.75 3.65
CA THR A 252 20.30 0.04 2.87
C THR A 252 20.32 1.48 3.34
N ILE A 253 21.52 2.00 3.50
CA ILE A 253 21.78 3.39 3.82
C ILE A 253 22.14 4.11 2.53
N THR A 254 21.36 5.12 2.17
CA THR A 254 21.54 5.91 0.94
C THR A 254 21.97 7.35 1.21
N ASN A 255 22.00 7.76 2.48
CA ASN A 255 22.20 9.15 2.90
C ASN A 255 23.54 9.37 3.63
N ILE A 256 24.51 8.47 3.47
CA ILE A 256 25.88 8.67 3.95
C ILE A 256 26.66 9.40 2.84
N GLN A 257 27.49 10.37 3.22
CA GLN A 257 28.42 11.02 2.30
C GLN A 257 29.42 9.98 1.79
N ALA A 258 29.78 10.02 0.51
CA ALA A 258 30.52 8.95 -0.17
C ALA A 258 31.89 8.60 0.47
N ASP A 259 32.42 9.47 1.32
CA ASP A 259 33.71 9.37 2.01
C ASP A 259 33.62 8.85 3.45
N LYS A 260 32.42 8.57 3.97
CA LYS A 260 32.22 8.18 5.38
C LYS A 260 31.76 6.74 5.53
N THR A 261 32.30 6.07 6.53
CA THR A 261 31.87 4.74 6.95
C THR A 261 30.62 4.80 7.83
N ILE A 262 29.92 3.67 7.98
CA ILE A 262 28.80 3.52 8.91
C ILE A 262 29.18 3.92 10.35
N LYS A 263 30.39 3.57 10.80
CA LYS A 263 30.89 3.87 12.15
C LYS A 263 31.09 5.37 12.37
N GLU A 264 31.74 6.05 11.42
CA GLU A 264 31.95 7.51 11.48
C GLU A 264 30.61 8.27 11.45
N ALA A 265 29.67 7.82 10.63
CA ALA A 265 28.32 8.38 10.57
C ALA A 265 27.57 8.20 11.92
N ALA A 266 27.78 7.09 12.62
CA ALA A 266 27.18 6.81 13.92
C ALA A 266 27.77 7.64 15.06
N GLN A 267 29.07 7.99 14.98
CA GLN A 267 29.79 8.74 16.01
C GLN A 267 29.53 10.24 15.93
N GLY A 268 29.50 10.82 14.72
CA GLY A 268 29.47 12.27 14.58
C GLY A 268 28.08 12.92 14.60
N ASN A 269 26.98 12.15 14.71
CA ASN A 269 25.60 12.64 14.44
C ASN A 269 25.51 13.47 13.13
N LEU A 270 26.40 13.18 12.17
CA LEU A 270 26.66 14.00 10.99
C LEU A 270 25.51 13.94 9.98
N VAL A 271 24.70 12.89 10.06
CA VAL A 271 23.57 12.64 9.17
C VAL A 271 22.28 12.75 9.99
N SER A 272 21.49 13.79 9.68
CA SER A 272 20.16 13.95 10.27
C SER A 272 19.30 12.72 9.97
N GLY A 273 18.73 12.13 11.03
CA GLY A 273 17.90 10.93 10.91
C GLY A 273 18.67 9.61 10.74
N PHE A 274 19.99 9.59 10.98
CA PHE A 274 20.75 8.34 11.01
C PHE A 274 20.29 7.44 12.16
N PHE A 275 20.10 6.15 11.86
CA PHE A 275 19.40 5.23 12.75
C PHE A 275 20.30 4.48 13.73
N LEU A 276 21.61 4.44 13.49
CA LEU A 276 22.57 3.85 14.42
C LEU A 276 23.22 4.94 15.28
N ARG A 277 23.67 4.53 16.46
CA ARG A 277 24.53 5.30 17.35
C ARG A 277 25.70 4.42 17.80
N TRP A 278 26.85 5.04 18.02
CA TRP A 278 27.97 4.36 18.65
C TRP A 278 27.77 4.30 20.17
N ASP A 279 28.00 3.13 20.78
CA ASP A 279 28.10 2.97 22.22
C ASP A 279 29.58 2.88 22.62
N PRO A 280 30.14 3.91 23.29
CA PRO A 280 31.54 3.89 23.69
C PRO A 280 31.83 2.90 24.82
N VAL A 281 30.83 2.50 25.62
CA VAL A 281 31.03 1.59 26.76
C VAL A 281 31.20 0.16 26.27
N GLU A 282 30.29 -0.28 25.39
CA GLU A 282 30.31 -1.62 24.82
C GLU A 282 31.11 -1.70 23.51
N SER A 283 31.65 -0.56 23.05
CA SER A 283 32.39 -0.42 21.78
C SER A 283 31.67 -1.06 20.59
N ARG A 284 30.36 -0.81 20.48
CA ARG A 284 29.51 -1.39 19.42
C ARG A 284 28.46 -0.40 18.89
N LEU A 285 27.94 -0.71 17.71
CA LEU A 285 26.81 0.03 17.12
C LEU A 285 25.48 -0.44 17.72
N LEU A 286 24.62 0.52 18.05
CA LEU A 286 23.28 0.27 18.56
C LEU A 286 22.23 0.98 17.71
N LEU A 287 21.07 0.35 17.53
CA LEU A 287 19.91 0.98 16.92
C LEU A 287 19.27 1.99 17.88
N LYS A 288 19.08 3.23 17.43
CA LYS A 288 18.39 4.28 18.19
C LYS A 288 16.94 3.87 18.48
N ARG A 289 16.52 3.95 19.75
CA ARG A 289 15.21 3.47 20.22
C ARG A 289 14.04 4.29 19.68
N GLU A 290 14.28 5.57 19.42
CA GLU A 290 13.34 6.53 18.83
C GLU A 290 13.20 6.36 17.31
N HIS A 291 14.11 5.64 16.66
CA HIS A 291 14.10 5.53 15.21
C HIS A 291 13.02 4.56 14.71
N LYS A 292 12.43 4.84 13.55
CA LYS A 292 11.35 4.05 12.93
C LYS A 292 11.65 2.55 12.78
N TYR A 293 12.93 2.20 12.58
CA TYR A 293 13.35 0.80 12.45
C TYR A 293 13.29 0.04 13.78
N TYR A 294 13.47 0.71 14.93
CA TYR A 294 13.33 0.06 16.24
C TYR A 294 11.88 -0.37 16.45
N TYR A 295 10.91 0.51 16.22
CA TYR A 295 9.48 0.17 16.24
C TYR A 295 9.13 -0.95 15.27
N GLN A 296 9.73 -0.93 14.07
CA GLN A 296 9.52 -1.98 13.07
C GLN A 296 9.98 -3.35 13.61
N ILE A 297 11.23 -3.45 14.10
CA ILE A 297 11.84 -4.69 14.61
C ILE A 297 11.15 -5.18 15.88
N GLN A 298 10.85 -4.29 16.82
CA GLN A 298 10.07 -4.63 18.03
C GLN A 298 8.69 -5.19 17.68
N GLY A 299 8.09 -4.68 16.62
CA GLY A 299 6.88 -5.25 16.03
C GLY A 299 7.07 -6.69 15.56
N GLN A 300 8.18 -6.99 14.87
CA GLN A 300 8.46 -8.34 14.35
C GLN A 300 8.60 -9.36 15.47
N PHE A 301 9.30 -9.04 16.57
CA PHE A 301 9.43 -9.96 17.72
C PHE A 301 8.10 -10.42 18.27
N ASN A 302 7.16 -9.50 18.43
CA ASN A 302 5.85 -9.83 18.99
C ASN A 302 4.93 -10.55 17.99
N ILE A 303 5.27 -10.54 16.70
CA ILE A 303 4.56 -11.26 15.65
C ILE A 303 5.12 -12.68 15.45
N VAL A 304 6.45 -12.80 15.39
CA VAL A 304 7.16 -14.05 15.05
C VAL A 304 7.57 -14.84 16.30
N ASP A 305 7.49 -14.23 17.48
CA ASP A 305 7.92 -14.80 18.76
C ASP A 305 9.40 -15.23 18.76
N LYS A 306 10.26 -14.25 18.50
CA LYS A 306 11.72 -14.36 18.55
C LYS A 306 12.27 -13.31 19.51
N GLU A 307 13.45 -13.57 20.05
CA GLU A 307 14.09 -12.70 21.04
C GLU A 307 15.22 -11.83 20.48
N THR A 308 15.70 -12.14 19.27
CA THR A 308 16.88 -11.48 18.68
C THR A 308 16.69 -11.24 17.18
N CYS A 309 17.12 -10.07 16.71
CA CYS A 309 17.12 -9.68 15.31
C CYS A 309 18.49 -9.13 14.94
N PHE A 310 19.06 -9.64 13.86
CA PHE A 310 20.28 -9.14 13.24
C PHE A 310 19.91 -8.09 12.20
N LEU A 311 20.11 -6.81 12.55
CA LEU A 311 19.95 -5.70 11.65
C LEU A 311 21.23 -5.53 10.82
N ILE A 312 21.16 -5.87 9.53
CA ILE A 312 22.25 -5.64 8.59
C ILE A 312 22.06 -4.25 8.00
N ALA A 313 22.89 -3.31 8.43
CA ALA A 313 22.95 -1.96 7.88
C ALA A 313 24.09 -1.92 6.86
N PHE A 314 23.80 -1.59 5.60
CA PHE A 314 24.84 -1.57 4.58
C PHE A 314 24.69 -0.38 3.64
N VAL A 315 25.83 0.15 3.19
CA VAL A 315 25.91 1.19 2.16
C VAL A 315 26.09 0.51 0.81
N ASP A 316 27.14 -0.31 0.70
CA ASP A 316 27.48 -1.13 -0.45
C ASP A 316 28.07 -2.47 0.01
N GLU A 317 28.75 -3.19 -0.89
CA GLU A 317 29.38 -4.49 -0.61
C GLU A 317 30.63 -4.40 0.27
N ASN A 318 31.24 -3.22 0.39
CA ASN A 318 32.48 -2.99 1.14
C ASN A 318 32.23 -2.38 2.52
N ASP A 319 31.12 -1.68 2.74
CA ASP A 319 30.73 -1.12 4.04
C ASP A 319 29.36 -1.62 4.52
N PHE A 320 29.40 -2.61 5.42
CA PHE A 320 28.23 -3.12 6.14
C PHE A 320 28.55 -3.42 7.60
N GLU A 321 27.54 -3.25 8.45
CA GLU A 321 27.61 -3.50 9.89
C GLU A 321 26.40 -4.33 10.33
N ILE A 322 26.64 -5.30 11.21
CA ILE A 322 25.60 -6.15 11.78
C ILE A 322 25.33 -5.67 13.22
N VAL A 323 24.11 -5.22 13.45
CA VAL A 323 23.67 -4.70 14.75
C VAL A 323 22.67 -5.68 15.35
N GLU A 324 23.00 -6.21 16.51
CA GLU A 324 22.10 -7.06 17.27
C GLU A 324 21.05 -6.23 18.00
N VAL A 325 19.77 -6.52 17.76
CA VAL A 325 18.64 -5.90 18.45
C VAL A 325 17.91 -6.97 19.24
N ARG A 326 17.63 -6.69 20.52
CA ARG A 326 16.90 -7.58 21.42
C ARG A 326 15.44 -7.18 21.59
N ARG A 327 14.59 -8.16 21.90
CA ARG A 327 13.18 -7.92 22.23
C ARG A 327 13.04 -7.05 23.47
N ASP A 328 12.14 -6.07 23.39
CA ASP A 328 11.82 -5.13 24.45
C ASP A 328 10.32 -5.21 24.76
N THR A 329 9.98 -6.02 25.76
CA THR A 329 8.59 -6.30 26.14
C THR A 329 7.90 -5.09 26.74
N GLU A 330 8.61 -4.26 27.50
CA GLU A 330 8.08 -3.02 28.08
C GLU A 330 7.79 -1.97 27.01
N PHE A 331 8.65 -1.86 26.00
CA PHE A 331 8.40 -1.00 24.85
C PHE A 331 7.16 -1.46 24.07
N TRP A 332 7.00 -2.77 23.87
CA TRP A 332 5.81 -3.32 23.22
C TRP A 332 4.52 -3.06 24.00
N LYS A 333 4.53 -3.17 25.34
CA LYS A 333 3.38 -2.82 26.20
C LYS A 333 2.91 -1.37 25.97
N LYS A 334 3.81 -0.45 25.67
CA LYS A 334 3.50 0.95 25.33
C LYS A 334 2.99 1.12 23.89
N MET A 335 3.49 0.33 22.95
CA MET A 335 3.09 0.40 21.54
C MET A 335 1.71 -0.20 21.27
N LEU A 336 1.43 -1.36 21.84
CA LEU A 336 0.26 -2.17 21.50
C LEU A 336 -1.08 -1.41 21.67
N PRO A 337 -1.34 -0.65 22.75
CA PRO A 337 -2.58 0.10 22.89
C PRO A 337 -2.77 1.14 21.79
N LYS A 338 -1.70 1.84 21.38
CA LYS A 338 -1.74 2.83 20.30
C LYS A 338 -2.08 2.18 18.95
N LEU A 339 -1.48 1.03 18.67
CA LEU A 339 -1.76 0.26 17.45
C LEU A 339 -3.20 -0.28 17.45
N LYS A 340 -3.67 -0.77 18.60
CA LYS A 340 -5.05 -1.25 18.78
C LYS A 340 -6.06 -0.14 18.55
N ASN A 341 -5.89 1.02 19.20
CA ASN A 341 -6.80 2.16 19.03
C ASN A 341 -6.83 2.62 17.56
N PHE A 342 -5.67 2.75 16.91
CA PHE A 342 -5.63 3.10 15.49
C PHE A 342 -6.36 2.06 14.62
N TRP A 343 -6.21 0.76 14.93
CA TRP A 343 -6.94 -0.28 14.22
C TRP A 343 -8.46 -0.16 14.43
N GLU A 344 -8.92 -0.05 15.67
CA GLU A 344 -10.36 -0.07 16.01
C GLU A 344 -11.12 1.17 15.54
N TYR A 345 -10.53 2.36 15.69
CA TYR A 345 -11.23 3.63 15.43
C TYR A 345 -10.99 4.20 14.03
N CYS A 346 -9.87 3.85 13.39
CA CYS A 346 -9.51 4.44 12.09
C CYS A 346 -9.51 3.40 10.97
N LEU A 347 -8.76 2.30 11.12
CA LEU A 347 -8.59 1.36 10.01
C LEU A 347 -9.82 0.46 9.82
N LEU A 348 -10.31 -0.19 10.87
CA LEU A 348 -11.42 -1.13 10.81
C LEU A 348 -12.70 -0.50 10.23
N PRO A 349 -13.12 0.72 10.64
CA PRO A 349 -14.29 1.35 10.04
C PRO A 349 -14.13 1.61 8.55
N GLU A 350 -12.93 1.96 8.08
CA GLU A 350 -12.68 2.15 6.65
C GLU A 350 -12.63 0.85 5.85
N LEU A 351 -12.43 -0.30 6.52
CA LEU A 351 -12.51 -1.62 5.91
C LEU A 351 -13.96 -2.15 5.86
N VAL A 352 -14.80 -1.74 6.81
CA VAL A 352 -16.21 -2.18 6.91
C VAL A 352 -17.14 -1.28 6.09
N ASP A 353 -17.01 0.02 6.26
CA ASP A 353 -17.83 1.04 5.63
C ASP A 353 -16.94 2.23 5.23
N SER A 354 -16.30 2.09 4.07
CA SER A 354 -15.29 3.04 3.61
C SER A 354 -15.89 4.41 3.32
N ARG A 355 -15.44 5.44 4.04
CA ARG A 355 -15.69 6.84 3.71
C ARG A 355 -14.81 7.30 2.55
N PHE A 356 -13.63 6.68 2.41
CA PHE A 356 -12.70 6.98 1.32
C PHE A 356 -13.31 6.80 -0.07
N VAL A 357 -14.07 5.72 -0.31
CA VAL A 357 -14.73 5.50 -1.62
C VAL A 357 -15.89 6.47 -1.88
N ARG A 358 -16.44 7.05 -0.81
CA ARG A 358 -17.53 8.04 -0.81
C ARG A 358 -17.01 9.48 -0.83
N ILE A 359 -15.70 9.69 -0.93
CA ILE A 359 -15.05 11.02 -0.93
C ILE A 359 -15.36 11.80 0.37
N MET A 360 -15.52 11.08 1.47
CA MET A 360 -15.72 11.65 2.79
C MET A 360 -14.42 11.62 3.60
N ASP A 361 -14.36 12.44 4.65
CA ASP A 361 -13.24 12.42 5.58
C ASP A 361 -13.21 11.10 6.38
N VAL A 362 -12.01 10.50 6.43
CA VAL A 362 -11.75 9.26 7.17
C VAL A 362 -12.03 9.46 8.65
N ARG A 363 -12.59 8.43 9.29
CA ARG A 363 -12.88 8.46 10.73
C ARG A 363 -11.60 8.61 11.56
N GLU A 364 -11.67 9.46 12.57
CA GLU A 364 -10.52 9.86 13.39
C GLU A 364 -10.57 9.26 14.80
N LEU A 365 -9.41 9.26 15.46
CA LEU A 365 -9.29 8.85 16.85
C LEU A 365 -10.03 9.84 17.78
N PRO A 366 -10.65 9.37 18.89
CA PRO A 366 -11.35 10.24 19.84
C PRO A 366 -10.49 11.41 20.34
N GLU A 367 -9.21 11.15 20.65
CA GLU A 367 -8.24 12.17 21.08
C GLU A 367 -7.96 13.26 20.02
N VAL A 368 -8.04 12.92 18.72
CA VAL A 368 -7.87 13.89 17.63
C VAL A 368 -9.10 14.80 17.57
N ILE A 369 -10.29 14.20 17.65
CA ILE A 369 -11.58 14.91 17.63
C ILE A 369 -11.63 15.89 18.81
N GLU A 370 -11.26 15.44 20.00
CA GLU A 370 -11.22 16.27 21.20
C GLU A 370 -10.21 17.42 21.05
N ALA A 371 -8.99 17.14 20.57
CA ALA A 371 -7.97 18.16 20.36
C ALA A 371 -8.40 19.22 19.34
N HIS A 372 -9.04 18.83 18.24
CA HIS A 372 -9.56 19.75 17.23
C HIS A 372 -10.72 20.59 17.78
N SER A 373 -11.61 20.00 18.58
CA SER A 373 -12.69 20.72 19.25
C SER A 373 -12.16 21.79 20.21
N LYS A 374 -11.14 21.45 21.03
CA LYS A 374 -10.46 22.41 21.92
C LYS A 374 -9.76 23.53 21.14
N MET A 375 -9.12 23.22 20.02
CA MET A 375 -8.48 24.22 19.15
C MET A 375 -9.51 25.17 18.50
N LYS A 376 -10.68 24.66 18.12
CA LYS A 376 -11.78 25.49 17.59
C LYS A 376 -12.37 26.40 18.68
N ALA A 377 -12.54 25.89 19.90
CA ALA A 377 -13.06 26.66 21.03
C ALA A 377 -12.12 27.82 21.42
N LYS A 378 -10.79 27.64 21.35
CA LYS A 378 -9.80 28.70 21.62
C LYS A 378 -9.72 29.81 20.56
N LYS A 379 -10.29 29.58 19.37
CA LYS A 379 -10.28 30.54 18.25
C LYS A 379 -11.57 31.37 18.17
N ARG A 380 -12.59 30.99 18.95
CA ARG A 380 -13.79 31.78 19.20
C ARG A 380 -13.55 32.60 20.45
#